data_AF-A0A1G3PS84-F1
#
_entry.id   AF-A0A1G3PS84-F1
#
_cell.length_a   1.000
_cell.length_b   1.000
_cell.length_c   1.000
_cell.angle_alpha   90.00
_cell.angle_beta   90.00
_cell.angle_gamma   90.00
#
_symmetry.space_group_name_H-M   'P 1'
#
loop_
_entity.id
_entity.type
_entity.pdbx_description
1 polymer ?
#
loop_
_entity_poly.entity_id
_entity_poly.type
_entity_poly.pdbx_seq_one_letter_code
_entity_poly.pdbx_strand_id
1 'polypeptide(L)' 'MVLGIPDPSIWIAYLLLIGLTLLCVVYGIINWNKEGDISDEEVKEEKQWNKEEIEIEEEVSGGGDK' A
#
# COMPACT_ATOMS: atom_id res chain seq x y z
N MET A 1 8.77 26.71 -34.66
CA MET A 1 8.91 27.09 -33.23
C MET A 1 7.59 26.84 -32.55
N VAL A 2 7.55 25.93 -31.57
CA VAL A 2 6.35 25.71 -30.74
C VAL A 2 6.74 26.12 -29.32
N LEU A 3 6.02 27.08 -28.74
CA LEU A 3 6.30 27.63 -27.39
C LEU A 3 7.73 28.21 -27.18
N GLY A 4 8.35 28.76 -28.22
CA GLY A 4 9.70 29.34 -28.09
C GLY A 4 10.85 28.32 -28.02
N ILE A 5 10.55 27.02 -28.05
CA ILE A 5 11.55 25.96 -28.14
C ILE A 5 11.79 25.64 -29.63
N PRO A 6 13.03 25.81 -30.14
CA PRO A 6 13.35 25.58 -31.54
C PRO A 6 13.54 24.09 -31.86
N ASP A 7 13.96 23.30 -30.86
CA ASP A 7 14.35 21.90 -31.03
C ASP A 7 13.19 20.94 -30.69
N PRO A 8 12.72 20.12 -31.64
CA PRO A 8 11.62 19.17 -31.43
C PRO A 8 11.90 18.10 -30.35
N SER A 9 13.17 17.74 -30.14
CA SER A 9 13.59 16.70 -29.18
C SER A 9 13.25 17.09 -27.74
N ILE A 10 13.42 18.37 -27.41
CA ILE A 10 13.10 18.91 -26.08
C ILE A 10 11.60 18.82 -25.82
N TRP A 11 10.78 19.11 -26.82
CA TRP A 11 9.32 19.00 -26.71
C TRP A 11 8.87 17.57 -26.41
N ILE A 12 9.47 16.60 -27.10
CA ILE A 12 9.22 15.18 -26.86
C ILE A 12 9.67 14.77 -25.46
N ALA A 13 10.81 15.26 -24.98
CA ALA A 13 11.29 14.97 -23.62
C ALA A 13 10.31 15.44 -22.54
N TYR A 14 9.73 16.64 -22.68
CA TYR A 14 8.70 17.12 -21.75
C TYR A 14 7.43 16.27 -21.77
N LEU A 15 6.94 15.91 -22.97
CA LEU A 15 5.77 15.04 -23.09
C LEU A 15 6.02 13.66 -22.51
N LEU A 16 7.21 13.10 -22.74
CA LEU A 16 7.62 11.81 -22.16
C LEU A 16 7.70 11.87 -20.64
N LEU A 17 8.29 12.92 -20.07
CA LEU A 17 8.37 13.07 -18.61
C LEU A 17 6.98 13.11 -17.98
N ILE A 18 6.08 13.93 -18.52
CA ILE A 18 4.69 14.02 -18.06
C ILE A 18 4.01 12.65 -18.19
N GLY A 19 4.17 11.99 -19.35
CA GLY A 19 3.62 10.66 -19.58
C GLY A 19 4.14 9.60 -18.60
N LEU A 20 5.44 9.63 -18.28
CA LEU A 20 6.05 8.70 -17.33
C LEU A 20 5.54 8.92 -15.91
N THR A 21 5.43 10.18 -15.48
CA THR A 21 4.81 10.50 -14.18
C THR A 21 3.37 10.02 -14.09
N LEU A 22 2.57 10.21 -15.14
CA LEU A 22 1.19 9.72 -15.17
C LEU A 22 1.14 8.19 -15.12
N LEU A 23 2.02 7.50 -15.85
CA LEU A 23 2.12 6.04 -15.83
C LEU A 23 2.45 5.53 -14.42
N CYS A 24 3.45 6.13 -13.75
CA CYS A 24 3.80 5.79 -12.37
C CYS A 24 2.62 5.96 -11.41
N VAL A 25 1.91 7.10 -11.50
CA VAL A 25 0.76 7.38 -10.63
C VAL A 25 -0.38 6.39 -10.89
N VAL A 26 -0.75 6.16 -12.15
CA VAL A 26 -1.82 5.24 -12.52
C VAL A 26 -1.48 3.81 -12.09
N TYR A 27 -0.25 3.36 -12.35
CA TYR A 27 0.20 2.04 -11.93
C TYR A 27 0.15 1.89 -10.40
N GLY A 28 0.65 2.91 -9.67
CA GLY A 28 0.57 2.96 -8.22
C GLY A 28 -0.88 2.83 -7.74
N ILE A 29 -1.80 3.65 -8.24
CA ILE A 29 -3.22 3.60 -7.86
C ILE A 29 -3.84 2.21 -8.14
N ILE A 30 -3.55 1.59 -9.29
CA ILE A 30 -4.09 0.27 -9.65
C ILE A 30 -3.52 -0.84 -8.77
N ASN A 31 -2.24 -0.75 -8.40
CA ASN A 31 -1.53 -1.83 -7.73
C ASN A 31 -1.40 -1.65 -6.20
N TRP A 32 -1.69 -0.47 -5.66
CA TRP A 32 -1.51 -0.13 -4.24
C TRP A 32 -2.29 -1.04 -3.27
N ASN A 33 -3.41 -1.62 -3.71
CA ASN A 33 -4.26 -2.46 -2.87
C ASN A 33 -4.31 -3.92 -3.33
N LYS A 34 -3.38 -4.35 -4.18
CA LYS A 34 -3.31 -5.74 -4.66
C LYS A 34 -2.48 -6.66 -3.77
N GLU A 35 -1.74 -6.08 -2.83
CA GLU A 35 -0.94 -6.80 -1.83
C GLU A 35 -1.82 -7.29 -0.66
N GLY A 36 -3.11 -6.92 -0.66
CA GLY A 36 -4.07 -7.16 0.42
C GLY A 36 -4.96 -8.39 0.25
N ASP A 37 -4.63 -9.33 -0.63
CA ASP A 37 -5.24 -10.67 -0.54
C ASP A 37 -4.51 -11.44 0.57
N ILE A 38 -4.77 -11.01 1.80
CA ILE A 38 -4.44 -11.78 3.01
C ILE A 38 -5.22 -13.08 2.84
N SER A 39 -4.51 -14.20 2.79
CA SER A 39 -5.13 -15.51 2.66
C SER A 39 -6.19 -15.69 3.74
N ASP A 40 -7.30 -16.36 3.43
CA ASP A 40 -8.31 -16.76 4.43
C ASP A 40 -7.67 -17.50 5.63
N GLU A 41 -6.50 -18.10 5.42
CA GLU A 41 -5.70 -18.78 6.44
C GLU A 41 -4.95 -17.78 7.34
N GLU A 42 -4.29 -16.77 6.78
CA GLU A 42 -3.63 -15.69 7.54
C GLU A 42 -4.63 -14.89 8.38
N VAL A 43 -5.84 -14.63 7.86
CA VAL A 43 -6.92 -13.97 8.61
C VAL A 43 -7.39 -14.82 9.80
N LYS A 44 -7.40 -16.16 9.66
CA LYS A 44 -7.77 -17.07 10.75
C LYS A 44 -6.69 -17.15 11.82
N GLU A 45 -5.44 -17.18 11.41
CA GLU A 45 -4.30 -17.22 12.31
C GLU A 45 -4.26 -15.95 13.18
N GLU A 46 -4.31 -14.77 12.58
CA GLU A 46 -4.40 -13.48 13.29
C GLU A 46 -5.56 -13.43 14.30
N LYS A 47 -6.74 -13.94 13.92
CA LYS A 47 -7.89 -14.02 14.84
C LYS A 47 -7.65 -14.97 16.01
N GLN A 48 -6.95 -16.07 15.80
CA GLN A 48 -6.62 -17.02 16.86
C GLN A 48 -5.63 -16.40 17.84
N TRP A 49 -4.54 -15.80 17.34
CA TRP A 49 -3.55 -15.11 18.16
C TRP A 49 -4.18 -14.00 19.00
N ASN A 50 -5.00 -13.14 18.39
CA ASN A 50 -5.69 -12.06 19.10
C ASN A 50 -6.62 -12.59 20.21
N LYS A 51 -7.29 -13.72 19.96
CA LYS A 51 -8.13 -14.36 21.00
C LYS A 51 -7.28 -14.91 22.16
N GLU A 52 -6.17 -15.60 21.86
CA GLU A 52 -5.25 -16.12 22.87
C GLU A 52 -4.62 -14.98 23.68
N GLU A 53 -4.28 -13.86 23.05
CA GLU A 53 -3.75 -12.67 23.71
C GLU A 53 -4.75 -12.06 24.70
N ILE A 54 -6.02 -11.89 24.29
CA ILE A 54 -7.09 -11.40 25.17
C ILE A 54 -7.30 -12.36 26.36
N GLU A 55 -7.28 -13.67 26.13
CA GLU A 55 -7.45 -14.67 27.19
C GLU A 55 -6.29 -14.62 28.19
N ILE A 56 -5.04 -14.47 27.72
CA ILE A 56 -3.87 -14.29 28.57
C ILE A 56 -3.96 -12.95 29.33
N GLU A 57 -4.38 -11.86 28.69
CA GLU A 57 -4.56 -10.56 29.36
C GLU A 57 -5.64 -10.62 30.43
N GLU A 58 -6.77 -11.29 30.17
CA GLU A 58 -7.84 -11.49 31.15
C GLU A 58 -7.38 -12.38 32.31
N GLU A 59 -6.62 -13.45 32.06
CA GLU A 59 -6.08 -14.32 33.10
C GLU A 59 -5.02 -13.60 33.97
N VAL A 60 -4.13 -12.84 33.32
CA VAL A 60 -3.08 -12.05 34.00
C VAL A 60 -3.68 -10.87 34.77
N SER A 61 -4.71 -10.21 34.22
CA SER A 61 -5.41 -9.09 34.85
C SER A 61 -6.37 -9.56 35.97
N GLY A 62 -7.04 -10.69 35.77
CA GLY A 62 -7.93 -11.33 36.75
C GLY A 62 -7.20 -12.02 37.91
N GLY A 63 -5.91 -12.32 37.77
CA GLY A 63 -5.05 -12.88 38.81
C GLY A 63 -4.47 -11.87 39.81
N GLY A 64 -4.84 -10.58 39.71
CA GLY A 64 -4.36 -9.51 40.58
C GLY A 64 -5.03 -9.42 41.97
N ASP A 65 -6.15 -10.11 42.19
CA ASP A 65 -6.86 -10.13 43.47
C ASP A 65 -6.93 -11.57 44.01
N LYS A 66 -5.95 -11.90 44.86
CA LYS A 66 -5.90 -12.97 45.87
C LYS A 66 -7.06 -13.98 45.95
#